data_AF-A0A7K3ZY95-F1
#
_entry.id   AF-A0A7K3ZY95-F1
#
_cell.length_a   1.000
_cell.length_b   1.000
_cell.length_c   1.000
_cell.angle_alpha   90.00
_cell.angle_beta   90.00
_cell.angle_gamma   90.00
#
_symmetry.space_group_name_H-M   'P 1'
#
loop_
_entity.id
_entity.type
_entity.pdbx_description
1 polymer ?
#
loop_
_entity_poly.entity_id
_entity_poly.type
_entity_poly.pdbx_seq_one_letter_code
_entity_poly.pdbx_strand_id
1 'polypeptide(L)' 'AVSCQVLAGYPLPPVTLALLIASGAFVLSYVADPYFWLIKRSTGASMAQMVRGYTLPLSLLGMASFLLAAVSSLIWPQI' A
#
# COMPACT_ATOMS: atom_id res chain seq x y z
N ALA A 1 -3.11 -13.44 -12.87
CA ALA A 1 -3.39 -13.31 -14.31
C ALA A 1 -4.40 -12.18 -14.58
N VAL A 2 -5.64 -12.26 -14.06
CA VAL A 2 -6.68 -11.23 -14.29
C VAL A 2 -6.28 -9.83 -13.81
N SER A 3 -5.69 -9.70 -12.61
CA SER A 3 -5.22 -8.42 -12.08
C SER A 3 -4.12 -7.79 -12.94
N CYS A 4 -3.24 -8.60 -13.54
CA CYS A 4 -2.22 -8.11 -14.47
C CYS A 4 -2.82 -7.66 -15.81
N GLN A 5 -3.92 -8.27 -16.24
CA GLN A 5 -4.62 -7.90 -17.48
C GLN A 5 -5.31 -6.54 -17.38
N VAL A 6 -5.85 -6.18 -16.21
CA VAL A 6 -6.43 -4.84 -15.97
C VAL A 6 -5.39 -3.73 -16.13
N LEU A 7 -4.11 -4.07 -15.93
CA LEU A 7 -2.99 -3.14 -16.00
C LEU A 7 -2.24 -3.22 -17.34
N ALA A 8 -2.57 -4.18 -18.20
CA ALA A 8 -1.92 -4.39 -19.49
C ALA A 8 -2.33 -3.28 -20.47
N GLY A 9 -1.50 -2.24 -20.57
CA GLY A 9 -1.75 -1.07 -21.40
C GLY A 9 -1.70 0.25 -20.62
N TYR A 10 -1.49 0.20 -19.30
CA TYR A 10 -1.22 1.42 -18.54
C TYR A 10 0.15 2.00 -18.97
N PRO A 11 0.26 3.31 -19.24
CA PRO A 11 1.50 3.93 -19.67
C PRO A 11 2.43 4.17 -18.48
N LEU A 12 2.70 3.12 -17.71
CA LEU A 12 3.65 3.10 -16.59
C LEU A 12 4.42 1.77 -16.59
N PRO A 13 5.73 1.77 -16.27
CA PRO A 13 6.45 0.54 -16.02
C PRO A 13 5.73 -0.30 -14.96
N PRO A 14 5.65 -1.63 -15.14
CA PRO A 14 4.92 -2.51 -14.21
C PRO A 14 5.37 -2.36 -12.75
N VAL A 15 6.66 -2.11 -12.52
CA VAL A 15 7.21 -1.90 -11.18
C VAL A 15 6.70 -0.60 -10.53
N THR A 16 6.64 0.50 -11.29
CA THR A 16 6.13 1.79 -10.80
C THR A 16 4.65 1.65 -10.41
N LEU A 17 3.87 0.98 -11.26
CA LEU A 17 2.46 0.74 -11.02
C LEU A 17 2.21 -0.14 -9.78
N ALA A 18 2.98 -1.21 -9.63
CA ALA A 18 2.90 -2.08 -8.44
C ALA A 18 3.23 -1.31 -7.15
N LEU A 19 4.26 -0.45 -7.17
CA LEU A 19 4.64 0.37 -6.03
C LEU A 19 3.57 1.40 -5.65
N LEU A 20 2.90 2.02 -6.64
CA LEU A 20 1.79 2.93 -6.40
C LEU A 20 0.57 2.21 -5.81
N ILE A 21 0.23 1.03 -6.31
CA ILE A 21 -0.85 0.20 -5.75
C ILE A 21 -0.53 -0.18 -4.31
N ALA A 22 0.68 -0.68 -4.05
CA ALA A 22 1.12 -1.03 -2.70
C ALA A 22 1.08 0.18 -1.75
N SER A 23 1.52 1.34 -2.22
CA SER A 23 1.47 2.59 -1.46
C SER A 23 0.06 2.92 -0.96
N GLY A 24 -0.93 2.87 -1.86
CA GLY A 24 -2.33 3.11 -1.52
C GLY A 24 -2.93 2.02 -0.64
N ALA A 25 -2.54 0.76 -0.82
CA ALA A 25 -3.06 -0.36 -0.05
C ALA A 25 -2.63 -0.33 1.43
N PHE A 26 -1.48 0.26 1.75
CA PHE A 26 -0.96 0.28 3.12
C PHE A 26 -1.43 1.46 3.98
N VAL A 27 -2.10 2.45 3.41
CA VAL A 27 -2.65 3.59 4.16
C VAL A 27 -4.08 3.34 4.62
N LEU A 28 -4.47 3.93 5.75
CA LEU A 28 -5.83 3.88 6.31
C LEU A 28 -6.37 2.44 6.53
N SER A 29 -5.57 1.59 7.17
CA SER A 29 -5.87 0.15 7.35
C SER A 29 -7.21 -0.13 8.07
N TYR A 30 -7.68 0.78 8.93
CA TYR A 30 -8.98 0.63 9.59
C TYR A 30 -10.19 0.78 8.65
N VAL A 31 -9.97 1.29 7.43
CA VAL A 31 -10.97 1.39 6.36
C VAL A 31 -10.76 0.31 5.30
N ALA A 32 -9.53 0.20 4.80
CA ALA A 32 -9.22 -0.59 3.61
C ALA A 32 -8.90 -2.08 3.90
N ASP A 33 -8.53 -2.41 5.14
CA ASP A 33 -8.05 -3.75 5.50
C ASP A 33 -8.93 -4.41 6.57
N PRO A 34 -9.76 -5.43 6.21
CA PRO A 34 -10.61 -6.12 7.18
C PRO A 34 -9.81 -6.88 8.25
N TYR A 35 -8.55 -7.21 8.00
CA TYR A 35 -7.68 -7.90 8.96
C TYR A 35 -7.40 -7.04 10.20
N PHE A 36 -7.43 -5.70 10.06
CA PHE A 36 -7.35 -4.75 11.17
C PHE A 36 -8.39 -5.07 12.25
N TRP A 37 -9.65 -5.26 11.85
CA TRP A 37 -10.75 -5.51 12.78
C TRP A 37 -10.70 -6.90 13.39
N LEU A 38 -10.19 -7.88 12.64
CA LEU A 38 -9.97 -9.23 13.15
C LEU A 38 -8.95 -9.24 14.29
N ILE A 39 -7.77 -8.62 14.09
CA ILE A 39 -6.74 -8.51 15.13
C ILE A 39 -7.26 -7.75 16.33
N LYS A 40 -7.93 -6.61 16.11
CA LYS A 40 -8.48 -5.81 17.21
C LYS A 40 -9.43 -6.64 18.09
N ARG A 41 -10.31 -7.44 17.47
CA ARG A 41 -11.29 -8.27 18.19
C ARG A 41 -10.64 -9.47 18.86
N SER A 42 -9.67 -10.13 18.22
CA SER A 42 -9.03 -11.34 18.78
C SER A 42 -8.08 -11.03 19.94
N THR A 43 -7.46 -9.84 19.94
CA THR A 43 -6.49 -9.43 20.97
C THR A 43 -7.09 -8.55 22.07
N GLY A 44 -8.30 -8.02 21.87
CA GLY A 44 -8.89 -7.03 22.77
C GLY A 44 -8.18 -5.66 22.73
N ALA A 45 -7.33 -5.41 21.74
CA ALA A 45 -6.56 -4.17 21.65
C ALA A 45 -7.45 -2.91 21.53
N SER A 46 -6.98 -1.84 22.16
CA SER A 46 -7.56 -0.50 21.99
C SER A 46 -7.29 0.05 20.58
N MET A 47 -8.06 1.04 20.17
CA MET A 47 -7.85 1.71 18.88
C MET A 47 -6.46 2.36 18.81
N ALA A 48 -5.97 2.96 19.89
CA ALA A 48 -4.65 3.58 19.95
C ALA A 48 -3.52 2.55 19.75
N GLN A 49 -3.64 1.37 20.35
CA GLN A 49 -2.69 0.28 20.13
C GLN A 49 -2.73 -0.21 18.69
N MET A 50 -3.91 -0.34 18.08
CA MET A 50 -4.03 -0.72 16.67
C MET A 50 -3.43 0.32 15.73
N VAL A 51 -3.67 1.61 15.97
CA VAL A 51 -3.08 2.68 15.15
C VAL A 51 -1.56 2.65 15.25
N ARG A 52 -0.99 2.52 16.46
CA ARG A 52 0.47 2.52 16.65
C ARG A 52 1.15 1.24 16.19
N GLY A 53 0.52 0.09 16.40
CA GLY A 53 1.11 -1.23 16.15
C GLY A 53 0.79 -1.81 14.78
N TYR A 54 -0.22 -1.28 14.08
CA TYR A 54 -0.68 -1.82 12.80
C TYR A 54 -0.73 -0.74 11.71
N THR A 55 -1.53 0.32 11.91
CA THR A 55 -1.74 1.32 10.87
C THR A 55 -0.52 2.19 10.60
N LEU A 56 0.17 2.66 11.64
CA LEU A 56 1.34 3.51 11.49
C LEU A 56 2.49 2.77 10.78
N PRO A 57 2.90 1.54 11.19
CA PRO A 57 3.91 0.77 10.47
C PRO A 57 3.55 0.52 9.00
N LEU A 58 2.30 0.12 8.71
CA LEU A 58 1.84 -0.06 7.33
C LEU A 58 1.90 1.25 6.55
N SER A 59 1.42 2.35 7.11
CA SER A 59 1.46 3.65 6.44
C SER A 59 2.89 4.10 6.13
N LEU A 60 3.86 3.78 6.99
CA LEU A 60 5.29 4.01 6.72
C LEU A 60 5.79 3.17 5.54
N LEU A 61 5.39 1.91 5.44
CA LEU A 61 5.67 1.07 4.27
C LEU A 61 5.01 1.63 3.00
N GLY A 62 3.77 2.12 3.11
CA GLY A 62 3.07 2.78 2.01
C GLY A 62 3.80 4.03 1.52
N MET A 63 4.33 4.83 2.44
CA MET A 63 5.17 5.98 2.13
C MET A 63 6.49 5.56 1.47
N ALA A 64 7.15 4.51 1.98
CA ALA A 64 8.35 3.97 1.37
C ALA A 64 8.10 3.47 -0.06
N SER A 65 6.99 2.76 -0.31
CA SER A 65 6.58 2.35 -1.65
C SER A 65 6.33 3.54 -2.57
N PHE A 66 5.73 4.63 -2.07
CA PHE A 66 5.55 5.86 -2.85
C PHE A 66 6.89 6.49 -3.25
N LEU A 67 7.83 6.60 -2.30
CA LEU A 67 9.16 7.14 -2.56
C LEU A 67 9.91 6.29 -3.60
N LEU A 68 9.81 4.97 -3.51
CA LEU A 68 10.38 4.06 -4.51
C LEU A 68 9.71 4.22 -5.88
N ALA A 69 8.40 4.45 -5.94
CA ALA A 69 7.71 4.73 -7.19
C ALA A 69 8.23 6.04 -7.82
N ALA A 70 8.45 7.08 -7.02
CA ALA A 70 9.03 8.33 -7.48
C ALA A 70 10.48 8.17 -7.97
N VAL A 71 11.31 7.38 -7.29
CA VAL A 71 12.66 7.05 -7.80
C VAL A 71 12.56 6.27 -9.11
N SER A 72 11.65 5.30 -9.19
CA SER A 72 11.43 4.52 -10.40
C SER A 72 11.00 5.39 -11.59
N SER A 73 10.18 6.42 -11.37
CA SER A 73 9.74 7.31 -12.45
C SER A 73 10.84 8.26 -12.94
N LEU A 74 11.84 8.56 -12.11
CA LEU A 74 13.03 9.32 -12.52
C LEU A 74 13.99 8.50 -13.38
N ILE A 75 14.11 7.20 -13.11
CA ILE A 75 14.99 6.28 -13.88
C ILE A 75 14.36 5.95 -15.23
N TRP A 76 13.04 5.74 -15.25
CA TRP A 76 12.27 5.48 -16.45
C TRP A 76 11.34 6.67 -16.72
N PRO A 77 11.87 7.80 -17.21
CA PRO A 77 11.03 8.92 -17.60
C PRO A 77 10.03 8.41 -18.63
N GLN A 78 8.74 8.61 -18.33
CA GLN A 78 7.65 8.24 -19.22
C GLN A 78 7.84 9.05 -20.51
N ILE A 79 8.06 8.35 -21.62
CA ILE A 79 8.18 8.95 -22.96
C ILE A 79 6.87 9.66 -23.31
#